data_AF-U3GE46-F1
#
_entry.id   AF-U3GE46-F1
#
_cell.length_a   1.000
_cell.length_b   1.000
_cell.length_c   1.000
_cell.angle_alpha   90.00
_cell.angle_beta   90.00
_cell.angle_gamma   90.00
#
_symmetry.space_group_name_H-M   'P 1'
#
loop_
_entity.id
_entity.type
_entity.pdbx_description
1 polymer ?
#
loop_
_entity_poly.entity_id
_entity_poly.type
_entity_poly.pdbx_seq_one_letter_code
_entity_poly.pdbx_strand_id
1 'polypeptide(L)'
;MPKALARPEQTSYPLSVAAGRDAAALWLENPVMSLATWRDYRFSTHACGVGFNDLIERRQAFDEAFAQGVADAIVGVVIIAVEVSHA
;
A
#
# COMPACT_ATOMS: atom_id res chain seq x y z
N MET A 1 -29.76 10.54 -0.85
CA MET A 1 -30.04 9.21 -1.41
C MET A 1 -29.01 8.24 -0.83
N PRO A 2 -29.38 7.30 0.06
CA PRO A 2 -28.40 6.32 0.52
C PRO A 2 -28.07 5.36 -0.63
N LYS A 3 -26.78 5.14 -0.88
CA LYS A 3 -26.24 4.18 -1.87
C LYS A 3 -26.58 2.76 -1.40
N ALA A 4 -27.80 2.30 -1.69
CA ALA A 4 -28.36 1.07 -1.13
C ALA A 4 -28.09 -0.20 -1.98
N LEU A 5 -27.13 -0.21 -2.90
CA LEU A 5 -26.98 -1.32 -3.87
C LEU A 5 -25.61 -1.99 -3.94
N ALA A 6 -24.58 -1.51 -3.24
CA ALA A 6 -23.31 -2.23 -3.17
C ALA A 6 -23.30 -3.08 -1.89
N ARG A 7 -23.20 -4.39 -2.03
CA ARG A 7 -22.86 -5.29 -0.91
C ARG A 7 -21.50 -4.83 -0.35
N PRO A 8 -21.22 -4.96 0.96
CA PRO A 8 -19.94 -4.55 1.55
C PRO A 8 -18.73 -5.11 0.78
N GLU A 9 -18.83 -6.37 0.35
CA GLU A 9 -17.87 -7.07 -0.51
C GLU A 9 -17.68 -6.49 -1.94
N GLN A 10 -18.57 -5.61 -2.42
CA GLN A 10 -18.46 -4.95 -3.74
C GLN A 10 -17.68 -3.63 -3.69
N THR A 11 -17.31 -3.15 -2.50
CA THR A 11 -16.49 -1.94 -2.34
C THR A 11 -15.02 -2.30 -2.41
N SER A 12 -14.58 -2.83 -3.55
CA SER A 12 -13.17 -3.14 -3.79
C SER A 12 -12.47 -1.97 -4.49
N TYR A 13 -11.28 -1.61 -4.00
CA TYR A 13 -10.44 -0.54 -4.57
C TYR A 13 -9.16 -1.09 -5.20
N PRO A 14 -9.25 -1.95 -6.24
CA PRO A 14 -8.09 -2.68 -6.76
C PRO A 14 -6.98 -1.76 -7.26
N LEU A 15 -7.33 -0.60 -7.84
CA LEU A 15 -6.33 0.38 -8.27
C LEU A 15 -5.58 1.03 -7.11
N SER A 16 -6.25 1.27 -5.99
CA SER A 16 -5.62 1.84 -4.79
C SER A 16 -4.77 0.80 -4.08
N VAL A 17 -5.21 -0.46 -4.05
CA VAL A 17 -4.41 -1.60 -3.56
C VAL A 17 -3.14 -1.77 -4.41
N ALA A 18 -3.25 -1.81 -5.74
CA ALA A 18 -2.10 -1.94 -6.63
C ALA A 18 -1.12 -0.76 -6.45
N ALA A 19 -1.63 0.47 -6.42
CA ALA A 19 -0.81 1.65 -6.18
C ALA A 19 -0.09 1.62 -4.82
N GLY A 20 -0.73 1.09 -3.77
CA GLY A 20 -0.12 0.91 -2.46
C GLY A 20 1.04 -0.09 -2.48
N ARG A 21 0.85 -1.24 -3.13
CA ARG A 21 1.90 -2.26 -3.31
C ARG A 21 3.10 -1.73 -4.09
N ASP A 22 2.83 -1.08 -5.23
CA ASP A 22 3.89 -0.51 -6.08
C ASP A 22 4.66 0.59 -5.33
N ALA A 23 3.97 1.41 -4.55
CA ALA A 23 4.63 2.42 -3.72
C ALA A 23 5.53 1.81 -2.65
N ALA A 24 5.13 0.70 -2.01
CA ALA A 24 5.98 0.00 -1.05
C ALA A 24 7.22 -0.59 -1.72
N ALA A 25 7.07 -1.27 -2.86
CA ALA A 25 8.18 -1.84 -3.62
C ALA A 25 9.21 -0.77 -4.01
N LEU A 26 8.75 0.35 -4.59
CA LEU A 26 9.64 1.45 -4.99
C LEU A 26 10.41 2.07 -3.81
N TRP A 27 9.79 2.17 -2.63
CA TRP A 27 10.48 2.69 -1.46
C TRP A 27 11.57 1.74 -0.96
N LEU A 28 11.26 0.44 -0.95
CA LEU A 28 12.21 -0.60 -0.55
C LEU A 28 13.42 -0.68 -1.49
N GLU A 29 13.21 -0.41 -2.79
CA GLU A 29 14.29 -0.32 -3.78
C GLU A 29 15.16 0.93 -3.59
N ASN A 30 14.56 2.09 -3.29
CA ASN A 30 15.30 3.34 -3.14
C ASN A 30 14.62 4.33 -2.16
N PRO A 31 14.99 4.29 -0.86
CA PRO A 31 14.34 5.10 0.18
C PRO A 31 14.87 6.55 0.18
N VAL A 32 14.33 7.38 -0.71
CA VAL A 32 14.73 8.81 -0.85
C VAL A 32 14.16 9.75 0.21
N MET A 33 13.19 9.29 1.00
CA MET A 33 12.56 10.02 2.09
C MET A 33 12.01 9.06 3.14
N SER A 34 11.49 9.59 4.26
CA SER A 34 10.85 8.74 5.28
C SER A 34 9.70 7.93 4.70
N LEU A 35 9.49 6.72 5.24
CA LEU A 35 8.44 5.80 4.78
C LEU A 35 7.05 6.47 4.80
N ALA A 36 6.74 7.21 5.87
CA ALA A 36 5.46 7.91 6.01
C ALA A 36 5.31 9.05 4.99
N THR A 37 6.35 9.87 4.81
CA THR A 37 6.34 10.95 3.81
C THR A 37 6.16 10.40 2.40
N TRP A 38 6.84 9.29 2.09
CA TRP A 38 6.72 8.62 0.80
C TRP A 38 5.31 8.10 0.55
N ARG A 39 4.73 7.37 1.51
CA ARG A 39 3.35 6.87 1.44
C ARG A 39 2.36 7.99 1.15
N ASP A 40 2.44 9.08 1.90
CA ASP A 40 1.52 10.22 1.77
C ASP A 40 1.70 10.94 0.42
N TYR A 41 2.94 11.12 -0.04
CA TYR A 41 3.24 11.69 -1.36
C TYR A 41 2.69 10.84 -2.51
N ARG A 42 2.89 9.51 -2.45
CA ARG A 42 2.41 8.58 -3.48
C ARG A 42 0.89 8.49 -3.51
N PHE A 43 0.23 8.50 -2.35
CA PHE A 43 -1.23 8.58 -2.31
C PHE A 43 -1.75 9.90 -2.90
N SER A 44 -1.14 11.03 -2.54
CA SER A 44 -1.51 12.34 -3.09
C SER A 44 -1.41 12.35 -4.62
N THR A 45 -0.33 11.79 -5.17
CA THR A 45 -0.14 11.64 -6.61
C THR A 45 -1.18 10.71 -7.25
N HIS A 46 -1.49 9.57 -6.60
CA HIS A 46 -2.52 8.64 -7.04
C HIS A 46 -3.91 9.29 -7.08
N ALA A 47 -4.23 10.14 -6.10
CA ALA A 47 -5.52 10.83 -5.99
C ALA A 47 -5.64 12.05 -6.92
N CYS A 48 -4.53 12.67 -7.31
CA CYS A 48 -4.48 13.93 -8.06
C CYS A 48 -5.22 13.91 -9.41
N GLY A 49 -5.43 12.73 -10.00
CA GLY A 49 -5.98 12.60 -11.35
C GLY A 49 -7.48 12.29 -11.49
N VAL A 50 -8.23 12.02 -10.41
CA VAL A 50 -9.40 11.11 -10.58
C VAL A 50 -10.75 11.56 -10.03
N GLY A 51 -10.86 12.71 -9.35
CA GLY A 51 -12.17 13.23 -8.93
C GLY A 51 -13.02 12.24 -8.12
N PHE A 52 -12.37 11.34 -7.38
CA PHE A 52 -13.03 10.29 -6.63
C PHE A 52 -13.85 10.89 -5.47
N ASN A 53 -15.06 10.38 -5.26
CA ASN A 53 -15.93 10.77 -4.14
C ASN A 53 -15.64 9.97 -2.85
N ASP A 54 -14.86 8.91 -2.97
CA ASP A 54 -14.54 7.87 -1.97
C ASP A 54 -13.06 7.90 -1.59
N LEU A 55 -12.52 9.09 -1.34
CA LEU A 55 -11.10 9.30 -1.05
C LEU A 55 -10.66 8.61 0.25
N ILE A 56 -11.55 8.54 1.25
CA ILE A 56 -11.23 7.96 2.56
C ILE A 56 -11.05 6.45 2.43
N GLU A 57 -11.99 5.78 1.77
CA GLU A 57 -11.97 4.33 1.61
C GLU A 57 -10.84 3.88 0.67
N ARG A 58 -10.55 4.67 -0.38
CA ARG A 58 -9.37 4.44 -1.24
C ARG A 58 -8.07 4.64 -0.49
N ARG A 59 -8.01 5.64 0.41
CA ARG A 59 -6.85 5.87 1.27
C ARG A 59 -6.60 4.68 2.17
N GLN A 60 -7.64 4.13 2.78
CA GLN A 60 -7.52 2.92 3.61
C GLN A 60 -6.99 1.74 2.81
N ALA A 61 -7.58 1.45 1.64
CA ALA A 61 -7.13 0.35 0.78
C ALA A 61 -5.69 0.52 0.29
N PHE A 62 -5.26 1.75 0.02
CA PHE A 62 -3.88 2.06 -0.33
C PHE A 62 -2.93 1.82 0.87
N ASP A 63 -3.26 2.38 2.03
CA ASP A 63 -2.42 2.30 3.23
C ASP A 63 -2.25 0.86 3.72
N GLU A 64 -3.31 0.06 3.69
CA GLU A 64 -3.27 -1.37 4.03
C GLU A 64 -2.34 -2.14 3.09
N ALA A 65 -2.50 -1.94 1.79
CA ALA A 65 -1.68 -2.61 0.78
C ALA A 65 -0.21 -2.19 0.85
N PHE A 66 0.05 -0.91 1.12
CA PHE A 66 1.39 -0.36 1.34
C PHE A 66 2.03 -0.98 2.59
N ALA A 67 1.32 -1.00 3.71
CA ALA A 67 1.80 -1.56 4.96
C ALA A 67 2.09 -3.06 4.84
N GLN A 68 1.22 -3.82 4.15
CA GLN A 68 1.44 -5.24 3.90
C GLN A 68 2.71 -5.47 3.07
N GLY A 69 2.94 -4.68 2.00
CA GLY A 69 4.15 -4.82 1.19
C GLY A 69 5.45 -4.58 1.98
N VAL A 70 5.43 -3.62 2.91
CA VAL A 70 6.57 -3.39 3.83
C VAL A 70 6.72 -4.55 4.82
N ALA A 71 5.62 -5.04 5.38
CA ALA A 71 5.63 -6.17 6.31
C ALA A 71 6.18 -7.44 5.64
N ASP A 72 5.74 -7.74 4.41
CA ASP A 72 6.21 -8.88 3.64
C ASP A 72 7.73 -8.80 3.38
N ALA A 73 8.25 -7.61 3.09
CA ALA A 73 9.68 -7.39 2.92
C ALA A 73 10.45 -7.60 4.24
N ILE A 74 9.93 -7.12 5.37
CA ILE A 74 10.54 -7.35 6.69
C ILE A 74 10.57 -8.84 7.01
N VAL A 75 9.46 -9.56 6.82
CA VAL A 75 9.39 -11.01 7.04
C VAL A 75 10.37 -11.74 6.10
N GLY A 76 10.44 -11.35 4.83
CA GLY A 76 11.40 -11.88 3.86
C GLY A 76 12.86 -11.67 4.30
N VAL A 77 13.21 -10.48 4.79
CA VAL A 77 14.54 -10.18 5.35
C VAL A 77 14.84 -11.05 6.57
N VAL A 78 13.87 -11.29 7.44
CA VAL A 78 14.03 -12.14 8.64
C VAL A 78 14.27 -13.61 8.26
N ILE A 79 13.68 -14.11 7.17
CA ILE A 79 13.88 -15.50 6.70
C ILE A 79 15.30 -15.70 6.13
N ILE A 80 15.87 -14.71 5.45
CA ILE A 80 17.21 -14.84 4.82
C ILE A 80 18.34 -14.71 5.87
N ALA A 81 18.10 -14.02 6.99
CA ALA A 81 19.11 -13.80 8.03
C ALA A 81 19.37 -15.01 8.95
N VAL A 82 18.67 -16.14 8.77
CA VAL A 82 18.76 -17.31 9.66
C VAL A 82 19.08 -18.58 8.86
N GLU A 83 20.26 -18.67 8.23
CA GLU A 83 21.01 -19.92 8.03
C GLU A 83 22.47 -19.59 7.68
N VAL A 84 23.30 -19.35 8.69
CA VAL A 84 24.75 -19.58 8.59
C VAL A 84 25.18 -20.36 9.83
N SER A 85 24.82 -21.65 9.85
CA SER A 85 25.50 -22.61 10.70
C SER A 85 26.83 -22.96 10.03
N HIS A 86 27.92 -22.42 10.57
CA HIS A 86 29.26 -22.88 10.26
C HIS A 86 29.41 -24.33 10.74
N ALA A 87 29.70 -25.24 9.80
CA ALA A 87 30.19 -26.59 10.09
C ALA A 87 31.70 -26.59 10.27
#